data_AF-A0A7M3U4U7-F1
#
_entry.id   AF-A0A7M3U4U7-F1
#
_cell.length_a   1.000
_cell.length_b   1.000
_cell.length_c   1.000
_cell.angle_alpha   90.00
_cell.angle_beta   90.00
_cell.angle_gamma   90.00
#
_symmetry.space_group_name_H-M   'P 1'
#
loop_
_entity.id
_entity.type
_entity.pdbx_description
1 polymer ?
#
loop_
_entity_poly.entity_id
_entity_poly.type
_entity_poly.pdbx_seq_one_letter_code
_entity_poly.pdbx_strand_id
1 'polypeptide(L)'
;MSESPLAAGPYEVLGVSPTASDDELKRAYRARLRAAHPDTGGSAAEFDRVQQAWQRVGTPAARRAYDVGADSGAGAPGSTWAQSTSGGGMRRGDTRPSAKAHGHPGGWYREQFLDLMNEWIGRGDGEVDPFDPQLVRRAPREIRHLLAAAIAEEKSATALTTLGMGFTIWHDVLAGPTRDDKLDHIVLGPTGLWAVLSEDWGEPVRIKRGELIGEGLGSEERPLHLLAQRAKVVARAAKVKFSAFVIVVDDAQAPASLTELRSIRGAQGLLVQRSRLVNLIRTGLPGVGVGGTDLFEVRTRLQQTVRFV
;
A
#
# COMPACT_ATOMS: atom_id res chain seq x y z
N MET A 1 -15.43 0.18 1.32
CA MET A 1 -14.64 -0.72 0.47
C MET A 1 -13.36 0.01 0.16
N SER A 2 -12.22 -0.68 0.24
CA SER A 2 -10.93 -0.05 -0.06
C SER A 2 -10.91 0.50 -1.48
N GLU A 3 -10.28 1.65 -1.67
CA GLU A 3 -9.97 2.22 -2.98
C GLU A 3 -8.78 1.51 -3.66
N SER A 4 -8.48 0.29 -3.22
CA SER A 4 -7.39 -0.53 -3.75
C SER A 4 -7.74 -0.99 -5.17
N PRO A 5 -6.79 -0.92 -6.12
CA PRO A 5 -6.93 -1.55 -7.44
C PRO A 5 -7.17 -3.06 -7.39
N LEU A 6 -6.78 -3.73 -6.29
CA LEU A 6 -6.94 -5.17 -6.09
C LEU A 6 -8.22 -5.57 -5.36
N ALA A 7 -8.94 -4.62 -4.76
CA ALA A 7 -10.13 -4.94 -4.01
C ALA A 7 -11.28 -5.36 -4.93
N ALA A 8 -12.02 -6.37 -4.49
CA ALA A 8 -13.18 -6.87 -5.21
C ALA A 8 -14.20 -5.75 -5.46
N GLY A 9 -14.70 -5.68 -6.69
CA GLY A 9 -15.77 -4.74 -7.06
C GLY A 9 -17.10 -5.08 -6.37
N PRO A 10 -18.06 -4.14 -6.30
CA PRO A 10 -19.37 -4.40 -5.72
C PRO A 10 -20.08 -5.60 -6.36
N TYR A 11 -20.00 -5.74 -7.68
CA TYR A 11 -20.58 -6.86 -8.40
C TYR A 11 -19.93 -8.21 -8.03
N GLU A 12 -18.61 -8.24 -7.88
CA GLU A 12 -17.86 -9.44 -7.47
C GLU A 12 -18.18 -9.82 -6.02
N VAL A 13 -18.25 -8.84 -5.11
CA VAL A 13 -18.66 -9.03 -3.71
C VAL A 13 -20.09 -9.56 -3.62
N LEU A 14 -20.98 -9.13 -4.51
CA LEU A 14 -22.35 -9.64 -4.60
C LEU A 14 -22.46 -10.96 -5.39
N GLY A 15 -21.41 -11.34 -6.13
CA GLY A 15 -21.36 -12.56 -6.94
C GLY A 15 -22.24 -12.50 -8.19
N VAL A 16 -22.35 -11.34 -8.83
CA VAL A 16 -23.17 -11.13 -10.04
C VAL A 16 -22.37 -10.48 -11.16
N SER A 17 -22.83 -10.65 -12.40
CA SER A 17 -22.30 -9.89 -13.54
C SER A 17 -22.59 -8.39 -13.40
N PRO A 18 -21.70 -7.49 -13.86
CA PRO A 18 -22.03 -6.07 -14.04
C PRO A 18 -23.25 -5.84 -14.94
N THR A 19 -23.59 -6.79 -15.82
CA THR A 19 -24.77 -6.75 -16.70
C THR A 19 -26.02 -7.39 -16.07
N ALA A 20 -25.97 -7.82 -14.80
CA ALA A 20 -27.11 -8.46 -14.13
C ALA A 20 -28.33 -7.53 -14.07
N SER A 21 -29.52 -8.11 -14.18
CA SER A 21 -30.77 -7.35 -13.98
C SER A 21 -30.91 -6.86 -12.54
N ASP A 22 -31.74 -5.83 -12.33
CA ASP A 22 -31.98 -5.27 -10.99
C ASP A 22 -32.57 -6.31 -10.01
N ASP A 23 -33.37 -7.25 -10.53
CA ASP A 23 -33.95 -8.32 -9.73
C ASP A 23 -32.91 -9.38 -9.32
N GLU A 24 -31.99 -9.73 -10.22
CA GLU A 24 -30.85 -10.59 -9.91
C GLU A 24 -29.93 -9.93 -8.87
N LEU A 25 -29.65 -8.63 -9.02
CA LEU A 25 -28.83 -7.87 -8.10
C LEU A 25 -29.44 -7.84 -6.69
N LYS A 26 -30.74 -7.54 -6.58
CA LYS A 26 -31.49 -7.58 -5.29
C LYS A 26 -31.50 -8.97 -4.68
N ARG A 27 -31.69 -10.01 -5.50
CA ARG A 27 -31.72 -11.41 -5.03
C ARG A 27 -30.36 -11.84 -4.50
N ALA A 28 -29.29 -11.54 -5.23
CA ALA A 28 -27.92 -11.84 -4.85
C ALA A 28 -27.53 -11.12 -3.56
N TYR A 29 -27.86 -9.84 -3.42
CA TYR A 29 -27.64 -9.09 -2.18
C TYR A 29 -28.30 -9.76 -0.97
N ARG A 30 -29.60 -10.11 -1.06
CA ARG A 30 -30.31 -10.79 0.04
C ARG A 30 -29.72 -12.17 0.37
N ALA A 31 -29.17 -12.87 -0.62
CA ALA A 31 -28.52 -14.15 -0.40
C ALA A 31 -27.16 -13.97 0.30
N ARG A 32 -26.31 -13.07 -0.21
CA ARG A 32 -25.00 -12.75 0.36
C ARG A 32 -25.10 -12.16 1.76
N LEU A 33 -26.05 -11.26 2.00
CA LEU A 33 -26.26 -10.65 3.31
C LEU A 33 -26.64 -11.68 4.36
N ARG A 34 -27.48 -12.67 4.01
CA ARG A 34 -27.82 -13.79 4.90
C ARG A 34 -26.60 -14.66 5.16
N ALA A 35 -25.87 -15.06 4.13
CA ALA A 35 -24.69 -15.93 4.28
C ALA A 35 -23.56 -15.28 5.09
N ALA A 36 -23.39 -13.96 4.97
CA ALA A 36 -22.38 -13.21 5.71
C ALA A 36 -22.77 -12.92 7.16
N HIS A 37 -24.02 -13.17 7.57
CA HIS A 37 -24.48 -12.85 8.92
C HIS A 37 -23.80 -13.77 9.97
N PRO A 38 -23.26 -13.23 11.08
CA PRO A 38 -22.61 -14.01 12.13
C PRO A 38 -23.47 -15.17 12.67
N ASP A 39 -24.78 -14.96 12.81
CA ASP A 39 -25.72 -16.00 13.26
C ASP A 39 -25.80 -17.22 12.33
N THR A 40 -25.36 -17.09 11.08
CA THR A 40 -25.33 -18.19 10.10
C THR A 40 -23.91 -18.71 9.83
N GLY A 41 -22.93 -18.28 10.62
CA GLY A 41 -21.52 -18.68 10.50
C GLY A 41 -20.67 -17.76 9.60
N GLY A 42 -21.22 -16.63 9.16
CA GLY A 42 -20.46 -15.59 8.46
C GLY A 42 -19.64 -14.70 9.39
N SER A 43 -18.95 -13.70 8.83
CA SER A 43 -18.15 -12.75 9.60
C SER A 43 -18.69 -11.32 9.49
N ALA A 44 -18.54 -10.52 10.56
CA ALA A 44 -18.90 -9.09 10.54
C ALA A 44 -18.19 -8.34 9.40
N ALA A 45 -16.93 -8.70 9.11
CA ALA A 45 -16.16 -8.11 8.02
C ALA A 45 -16.75 -8.43 6.63
N GLU A 46 -17.25 -9.64 6.40
CA GLU A 46 -17.96 -9.97 5.15
C GLU A 46 -19.31 -9.29 5.07
N PHE A 47 -20.03 -9.21 6.19
CA PHE A 47 -21.32 -8.55 6.26
C PHE A 47 -21.21 -7.06 5.89
N ASP A 48 -20.22 -6.37 6.45
CA ASP A 48 -19.92 -4.99 6.13
C ASP A 48 -19.49 -4.81 4.66
N ARG A 49 -18.68 -5.73 4.13
CA ARG A 49 -18.31 -5.73 2.70
C ARG A 49 -19.53 -5.82 1.79
N VAL A 50 -20.46 -6.73 2.08
CA VAL A 50 -21.70 -6.92 1.30
C VAL A 50 -22.60 -5.68 1.38
N GLN A 51 -22.73 -5.07 2.55
CA GLN A 51 -23.50 -3.82 2.70
C GLN A 51 -22.90 -2.66 1.92
N GLN A 52 -21.58 -2.47 2.00
CA GLN A 52 -20.89 -1.42 1.25
C GLN A 52 -21.00 -1.64 -0.26
N ALA A 53 -20.93 -2.89 -0.73
CA ALA A 53 -21.19 -3.23 -2.13
C ALA A 53 -22.61 -2.80 -2.55
N TRP A 54 -23.62 -3.13 -1.75
CA TRP A 54 -25.00 -2.72 -2.00
C TRP A 54 -25.19 -1.20 -2.02
N GLN A 55 -24.49 -0.45 -1.17
CA GLN A 55 -24.57 1.01 -1.18
C GLN A 55 -24.10 1.61 -2.52
N ARG A 56 -23.10 0.99 -3.18
CA ARG A 56 -22.55 1.50 -4.44
C ARG A 56 -23.37 1.11 -5.68
N VAL A 57 -24.01 -0.06 -5.70
CA VAL A 57 -24.72 -0.54 -6.91
C VAL A 57 -26.19 -0.88 -6.71
N GLY A 58 -26.70 -0.83 -5.47
CA GLY A 58 -28.04 -1.32 -5.13
C GLY A 58 -29.21 -0.45 -5.59
N THR A 59 -28.94 0.79 -6.03
CA THR A 59 -29.95 1.67 -6.64
C THR A 59 -29.57 2.00 -8.07
N PRO A 60 -30.53 2.24 -9.00
CA PRO A 60 -30.20 2.61 -10.37
C PRO A 60 -29.31 3.85 -10.49
N ALA A 61 -29.46 4.82 -9.58
CA ALA A 61 -28.63 6.02 -9.54
C ALA A 61 -27.19 5.71 -9.11
N ALA A 62 -27.01 4.98 -7.99
CA ALA A 62 -25.70 4.58 -7.50
C ALA A 62 -24.98 3.65 -8.50
N ARG A 63 -25.71 2.69 -9.06
CA ARG A 63 -25.22 1.78 -10.09
C ARG A 63 -24.69 2.53 -11.31
N ARG A 64 -25.48 3.47 -11.86
CA ARG A 64 -25.01 4.33 -12.96
C ARG A 64 -23.78 5.14 -12.58
N ALA A 65 -23.77 5.76 -11.40
CA ALA A 65 -22.62 6.54 -10.93
C ALA A 65 -21.36 5.68 -10.80
N TYR A 66 -21.49 4.46 -10.29
CA TYR A 66 -20.40 3.49 -10.19
C TYR A 66 -19.90 3.04 -11.58
N ASP A 67 -20.81 2.71 -12.50
CA ASP A 67 -20.48 2.20 -13.83
C ASP A 67 -19.80 3.26 -14.71
N VAL A 68 -20.20 4.53 -14.59
CA VAL A 68 -19.58 5.66 -15.32
C VAL A 68 -18.35 6.24 -14.61
N GLY A 69 -17.96 5.71 -13.45
CA GLY A 69 -16.80 6.18 -12.68
C GLY A 69 -17.01 7.49 -11.91
N ALA A 70 -18.25 7.95 -11.75
CA ALA A 70 -18.62 9.18 -11.03
C ALA A 70 -18.74 9.01 -9.50
N ASP A 71 -18.66 7.79 -8.97
CA ASP A 71 -18.60 7.50 -7.52
C ASP A 71 -17.21 7.79 -6.91
N SER A 72 -16.24 8.18 -7.74
CA SER A 72 -14.96 8.72 -7.30
C SER A 72 -15.20 10.14 -6.77
N GLY A 73 -15.18 10.29 -5.44
CA GLY A 73 -15.65 11.45 -4.69
C GLY A 73 -15.43 12.81 -5.34
N ALA A 74 -16.48 13.64 -5.30
CA ALA A 74 -16.53 15.00 -5.83
C ALA A 74 -15.23 15.81 -5.61
N GLY A 75 -14.45 15.99 -6.68
CA GLY A 75 -13.27 16.85 -6.71
C GLY A 75 -12.35 16.59 -7.91
N ALA A 76 -12.64 17.25 -9.04
CA ALA A 76 -11.89 17.30 -10.30
C ALA A 76 -11.96 16.05 -11.22
N PRO A 77 -11.97 16.25 -12.56
CA PRO A 77 -11.79 15.17 -13.53
C PRO A 77 -10.32 14.74 -13.50
N GLY A 78 -9.98 13.86 -12.57
CA GLY A 78 -8.73 13.11 -12.54
C GLY A 78 -9.07 11.68 -12.20
N SER A 79 -8.51 10.72 -12.95
CA SER A 79 -8.68 9.30 -12.64
C SER A 79 -8.27 9.04 -11.19
N THR A 80 -9.09 8.30 -10.45
CA THR A 80 -8.93 8.02 -9.00
C THR A 80 -7.54 7.49 -8.64
N TRP A 81 -6.87 6.88 -9.62
CA TRP A 81 -5.56 6.27 -9.48
C TRP A 81 -4.46 6.95 -10.31
N ALA A 82 -4.81 7.94 -11.12
CA ALA A 82 -3.79 8.79 -11.73
C ALA A 82 -3.10 9.59 -10.64
N GLN A 83 -1.78 9.71 -10.77
CA GLN A 83 -1.03 10.65 -9.96
C GLN A 83 -1.60 12.04 -10.25
N SER A 84 -1.84 12.84 -9.21
CA SER A 84 -1.93 14.28 -9.39
C SER A 84 -0.56 14.73 -9.87
N THR A 85 -0.35 14.74 -11.20
CA THR A 85 0.90 15.16 -11.86
C THR A 85 1.21 16.64 -11.64
N SER A 86 0.37 17.36 -10.89
CA SER A 86 0.73 18.61 -10.24
C SER A 86 1.54 18.36 -8.96
N GLY A 87 2.86 18.33 -9.12
CA GLY A 87 3.69 19.00 -8.12
C GLY A 87 3.21 20.44 -7.98
N GLY A 88 2.33 20.74 -7.02
CA GLY A 88 1.65 22.03 -7.05
C GLY A 88 0.45 22.16 -6.13
N GLY A 89 0.56 21.61 -4.93
CA GLY A 89 -0.41 21.80 -3.88
C GLY A 89 0.30 21.88 -2.54
N MET A 90 1.11 22.93 -2.36
CA MET A 90 1.33 23.51 -1.05
C MET A 90 -0.06 23.76 -0.46
N ARG A 91 -0.67 22.75 0.18
CA ARG A 91 -1.69 22.98 1.19
C ARG A 91 -1.06 24.04 2.08
N ARG A 92 -1.70 25.21 2.14
CA ARG A 92 -1.27 26.38 2.94
C ARG A 92 -0.38 25.92 4.08
N GLY A 93 0.90 26.29 3.97
CA GLY A 93 1.99 25.62 4.67
C GLY A 93 1.63 25.29 6.11
N ASP A 94 1.60 23.99 6.41
CA ASP A 94 1.87 23.59 7.77
C ASP A 94 3.28 24.12 8.06
N THR A 95 3.38 25.18 8.86
CA THR A 95 4.65 25.79 9.25
C THR A 95 5.43 24.87 10.18
N ARG A 96 4.84 23.74 10.59
CA ARG A 96 5.53 22.71 11.34
C ARG A 96 6.68 22.17 10.50
N PRO A 97 7.88 22.16 11.06
CA PRO A 97 9.01 21.62 10.35
C PRO A 97 8.82 20.13 10.02
N SER A 98 8.93 19.76 8.75
CA SER A 98 8.69 18.41 8.24
C SER A 98 9.97 17.56 8.18
N ALA A 99 9.81 16.25 7.99
CA ALA A 99 10.94 15.35 7.76
C ALA A 99 11.59 15.62 6.39
N LYS A 100 12.92 15.51 6.32
CA LYS A 100 13.64 15.65 5.05
C LYS A 100 13.48 14.37 4.23
N ALA A 101 12.84 14.45 3.07
CA ALA A 101 12.59 13.31 2.19
C ALA A 101 13.40 13.40 0.89
N HIS A 102 13.78 12.25 0.34
CA HIS A 102 14.53 12.07 -0.90
C HIS A 102 13.95 10.92 -1.72
N GLY A 103 14.10 10.95 -3.04
CA GLY A 103 13.57 9.92 -3.95
C GLY A 103 12.11 10.17 -4.36
N HIS A 104 11.58 9.30 -5.22
CA HIS A 104 10.25 9.41 -5.81
C HIS A 104 9.39 8.21 -5.43
N PRO A 105 8.69 8.23 -4.29
CA PRO A 105 7.97 7.05 -3.79
C PRO A 105 6.93 6.55 -4.81
N GLY A 106 6.92 5.25 -5.05
CA GLY A 106 5.97 4.59 -5.95
C GLY A 106 6.26 4.82 -7.44
N GLY A 107 7.32 5.56 -7.79
CA GLY A 107 7.67 5.89 -9.17
C GLY A 107 7.98 4.64 -9.99
N TRP A 108 8.78 3.73 -9.43
CA TRP A 108 9.12 2.46 -10.08
C TRP A 108 7.87 1.62 -10.38
N TYR A 109 7.00 1.44 -9.39
CA TYR A 109 5.78 0.65 -9.56
C TYR A 109 4.81 1.28 -10.57
N ARG A 110 4.74 2.63 -10.65
CA ARG A 110 3.95 3.31 -11.69
C ARG A 110 4.51 3.11 -13.09
N GLU A 111 5.83 3.19 -13.25
CA GLU A 111 6.51 2.94 -14.52
C GLU A 111 6.18 1.52 -15.02
N GLN A 112 6.40 0.52 -14.16
CA GLN A 112 6.08 -0.88 -14.46
C GLN A 112 4.60 -1.12 -14.74
N PHE A 113 3.71 -0.47 -13.97
CA PHE A 113 2.27 -0.53 -14.22
C PHE A 113 1.93 0.00 -15.61
N LEU A 114 2.44 1.18 -15.99
CA LEU A 114 2.15 1.78 -17.28
C LEU A 114 2.69 0.92 -18.43
N ASP A 115 3.91 0.40 -18.30
CA ASP A 115 4.51 -0.46 -19.31
C ASP A 115 3.64 -1.70 -19.57
N LEU A 116 3.30 -2.44 -18.51
CA LEU A 116 2.48 -3.65 -18.65
C LEU A 116 1.02 -3.35 -19.03
N MET A 117 0.44 -2.26 -18.51
CA MET A 117 -0.92 -1.85 -18.85
C MET A 117 -1.02 -1.49 -20.34
N ASN A 118 -0.05 -0.72 -20.86
CA ASN A 118 -0.02 -0.35 -22.27
C ASN A 118 0.22 -1.57 -23.18
N GLU A 119 1.07 -2.51 -22.75
CA GLU A 119 1.24 -3.78 -23.46
C GLU A 119 -0.06 -4.59 -23.49
N TRP A 120 -0.76 -4.67 -22.35
CA TRP A 120 -2.01 -5.44 -22.21
C TRP A 120 -3.19 -4.83 -22.98
N ILE A 121 -3.36 -3.51 -22.96
CA ILE A 121 -4.38 -2.81 -23.75
C ILE A 121 -4.13 -3.03 -25.25
N GLY A 122 -2.85 -3.16 -25.64
CA GLY A 122 -2.41 -3.24 -27.02
C GLY A 122 -2.37 -1.88 -27.70
N ARG A 123 -1.85 -1.85 -28.93
CA ARG A 123 -1.76 -0.63 -29.75
C ARG A 123 -3.10 -0.34 -30.43
N GLY A 124 -4.11 0.07 -29.67
CA GLY A 124 -5.35 0.59 -30.21
C GLY A 124 -5.20 2.04 -30.68
N ASP A 125 -6.04 2.48 -31.62
CA ASP A 125 -5.95 3.81 -32.26
C ASP A 125 -6.51 4.97 -31.41
N GLY A 126 -6.74 4.75 -30.10
CA GLY A 126 -7.35 5.71 -29.19
C GLY A 126 -6.55 5.93 -27.91
N GLU A 127 -6.58 7.16 -27.40
CA GLU A 127 -6.00 7.54 -26.11
C GLU A 127 -6.88 6.96 -24.98
N VAL A 128 -6.58 5.73 -24.57
CA VAL A 128 -7.21 5.09 -23.42
C VAL A 128 -6.50 5.56 -22.15
N ASP A 129 -7.24 6.13 -21.18
CA ASP A 129 -6.66 6.46 -19.87
C ASP A 129 -6.26 5.15 -19.14
N PRO A 130 -4.96 4.87 -18.94
CA PRO A 130 -4.51 3.64 -18.29
C PRO A 130 -4.93 3.57 -16.80
N PHE A 131 -5.35 4.69 -16.20
CA PHE A 131 -5.82 4.77 -14.82
C PHE A 131 -7.35 4.73 -14.70
N ASP A 132 -8.08 4.52 -15.80
CA ASP A 132 -9.53 4.35 -15.74
C ASP A 132 -9.91 3.19 -14.78
N PRO A 133 -10.77 3.42 -13.78
CA PRO A 133 -11.06 2.40 -12.79
C PRO A 133 -11.69 1.13 -13.33
N GLN A 134 -12.47 1.22 -14.41
CA GLN A 134 -13.11 0.05 -15.02
C GLN A 134 -12.09 -0.75 -15.83
N LEU A 135 -11.20 -0.07 -16.54
CA LEU A 135 -10.09 -0.70 -17.26
C LEU A 135 -9.16 -1.45 -16.31
N VAL A 136 -8.66 -0.76 -15.28
CA VAL A 136 -7.75 -1.34 -14.30
C VAL A 136 -8.38 -2.56 -13.63
N ARG A 137 -9.67 -2.52 -13.26
CA ARG A 137 -10.33 -3.69 -12.65
C ARG A 137 -10.32 -4.93 -13.54
N ARG A 138 -10.31 -4.77 -14.86
CA ARG A 138 -10.27 -5.87 -15.84
C ARG A 138 -8.85 -6.37 -16.14
N ALA A 139 -7.83 -5.61 -15.76
CA ALA A 139 -6.44 -5.99 -15.99
C ALA A 139 -6.05 -7.24 -15.17
N PRO A 140 -5.07 -8.03 -15.66
CA PRO A 140 -4.45 -9.11 -14.90
C PRO A 140 -4.06 -8.67 -13.48
N ARG A 141 -4.13 -9.61 -12.53
CA ARG A 141 -3.88 -9.31 -11.11
C ARG A 141 -2.51 -8.68 -10.90
N GLU A 142 -1.51 -9.15 -11.63
CA GLU A 142 -0.12 -8.71 -11.56
C GLU A 142 0.00 -7.21 -11.90
N ILE A 143 -0.68 -6.77 -12.96
CA ILE A 143 -0.72 -5.35 -13.36
C ILE A 143 -1.43 -4.52 -12.28
N ARG A 144 -2.58 -4.99 -11.79
CA ARG A 144 -3.33 -4.31 -10.72
C ARG A 144 -2.51 -4.21 -9.43
N HIS A 145 -1.71 -5.22 -9.11
CA HIS A 145 -0.85 -5.23 -7.92
C HIS A 145 0.25 -4.19 -8.02
N LEU A 146 0.87 -3.97 -9.19
CA LEU A 146 1.82 -2.87 -9.37
C LEU A 146 1.21 -1.50 -9.02
N LEU A 147 -0.01 -1.22 -9.51
CA LEU A 147 -0.70 0.03 -9.16
C LEU A 147 -1.06 0.09 -7.68
N ALA A 148 -1.48 -1.02 -7.09
CA ALA A 148 -1.81 -1.09 -5.67
C ALA A 148 -0.56 -0.85 -4.79
N ALA A 149 0.58 -1.44 -5.14
CA ALA A 149 1.86 -1.25 -4.49
C ALA A 149 2.34 0.21 -4.62
N ALA A 150 2.24 0.81 -5.81
CA ALA A 150 2.54 2.22 -6.02
C ALA A 150 1.72 3.12 -5.08
N ILE A 151 0.40 2.91 -5.03
CA ILE A 151 -0.51 3.70 -4.18
C ILE A 151 -0.22 3.48 -2.70
N ALA A 152 0.05 2.25 -2.27
CA ALA A 152 0.40 1.92 -0.90
C ALA A 152 1.68 2.66 -0.47
N GLU A 153 2.71 2.63 -1.32
CA GLU A 153 3.98 3.30 -1.11
C GLU A 153 3.83 4.83 -1.04
N GLU A 154 3.11 5.45 -1.97
CA GLU A 154 2.86 6.90 -1.98
C GLU A 154 2.12 7.37 -0.72
N LYS A 155 1.14 6.58 -0.28
CA LYS A 155 0.35 6.86 0.93
C LYS A 155 1.22 6.75 2.20
N SER A 156 2.09 5.75 2.28
CA SER A 156 3.07 5.64 3.36
C SER A 156 4.05 6.81 3.34
N ALA A 157 4.62 7.14 2.18
CA ALA A 157 5.53 8.27 2.03
C ALA A 157 4.89 9.59 2.48
N THR A 158 3.65 9.85 2.05
CA THR A 158 2.88 11.02 2.46
C THR A 158 2.75 11.08 3.99
N ALA A 159 2.41 9.97 4.64
CA ALA A 159 2.30 9.91 6.10
C ALA A 159 3.65 10.19 6.79
N LEU A 160 4.75 9.62 6.27
CA LEU A 160 6.09 9.76 6.83
C LEU A 160 6.60 11.22 6.83
N THR A 161 6.17 12.07 5.89
CA THR A 161 6.54 13.50 5.87
C THR A 161 6.20 14.25 7.17
N THR A 162 5.22 13.74 7.93
CA THR A 162 4.72 14.31 9.20
C THR A 162 5.55 13.94 10.44
N LEU A 163 6.63 13.15 10.29
CA LEU A 163 7.49 12.74 11.40
C LEU A 163 8.27 13.90 12.05
N GLY A 164 8.49 14.98 11.31
CA GLY A 164 9.17 16.19 11.76
C GLY A 164 10.68 16.21 11.47
N MET A 165 11.33 17.36 11.72
CA MET A 165 12.75 17.63 11.37
C MET A 165 13.78 16.61 11.85
N GLY A 166 13.49 15.89 12.95
CA GLY A 166 14.41 14.88 13.48
C GLY A 166 14.63 13.70 12.55
N PHE A 167 13.78 13.54 11.53
CA PHE A 167 13.75 12.39 10.65
C PHE A 167 14.26 12.71 9.24
N THR A 168 14.95 11.73 8.64
CA THR A 168 15.37 11.74 7.24
C THR A 168 14.84 10.48 6.57
N ILE A 169 14.27 10.64 5.38
CA ILE A 169 13.58 9.58 4.65
C ILE A 169 14.19 9.48 3.25
N TRP A 170 14.43 8.25 2.80
CA TRP A 170 14.79 7.93 1.43
C TRP A 170 13.75 6.98 0.87
N HIS A 171 13.13 7.36 -0.24
CA HIS A 171 12.13 6.57 -0.97
C HIS A 171 12.76 5.88 -2.17
N ASP A 172 12.20 4.75 -2.62
CA ASP A 172 12.61 4.07 -3.85
C ASP A 172 14.13 3.83 -3.92
N VAL A 173 14.67 3.18 -2.89
CA VAL A 173 16.12 2.96 -2.74
C VAL A 173 16.54 1.66 -3.42
N LEU A 174 17.46 1.76 -4.38
CA LEU A 174 18.09 0.61 -5.02
C LEU A 174 18.84 -0.24 -3.99
N ALA A 175 18.48 -1.52 -3.92
CA ALA A 175 18.96 -2.47 -2.92
C ALA A 175 19.40 -3.82 -3.53
N GLY A 176 19.75 -3.82 -4.81
CA GLY A 176 20.27 -4.99 -5.51
C GLY A 176 20.78 -4.66 -6.92
N PRO A 177 21.05 -5.68 -7.75
CA PRO A 177 21.55 -5.49 -9.11
C PRO A 177 20.52 -4.87 -10.06
N THR A 178 19.22 -5.00 -9.77
CA THR A 178 18.12 -4.52 -10.63
C THR A 178 17.23 -3.51 -9.90
N ARG A 179 16.47 -2.71 -10.66
CA ARG A 179 15.49 -1.76 -10.09
C ARG A 179 14.34 -2.48 -9.35
N ASP A 180 14.08 -3.75 -9.67
CA ASP A 180 13.13 -4.60 -8.92
C ASP A 180 13.59 -4.89 -7.48
N ASP A 181 14.90 -4.84 -7.25
CA ASP A 181 15.49 -5.04 -5.93
C ASP A 181 15.48 -3.74 -5.12
N LYS A 182 14.33 -3.08 -4.98
CA LYS A 182 14.21 -1.82 -4.24
C LYS A 182 13.68 -1.98 -2.81
N LEU A 183 14.06 -1.04 -1.95
CA LEU A 183 13.38 -0.75 -0.70
C LEU A 183 12.48 0.47 -0.90
N ASP A 184 11.22 0.35 -0.49
CA ASP A 184 10.27 1.46 -0.63
C ASP A 184 10.71 2.64 0.20
N HIS A 185 10.97 2.45 1.51
CA HIS A 185 11.46 3.52 2.36
C HIS A 185 12.56 3.08 3.33
N ILE A 186 13.54 3.96 3.50
CA ILE A 186 14.45 3.97 4.64
C ILE A 186 14.13 5.20 5.47
N VAL A 187 13.86 5.01 6.77
CA VAL A 187 13.57 6.11 7.70
C VAL A 187 14.63 6.11 8.79
N LEU A 188 15.31 7.24 8.96
CA LEU A 188 16.29 7.45 10.02
C LEU A 188 15.80 8.55 10.97
N GLY A 189 15.81 8.27 12.26
CA GLY A 189 15.52 9.27 13.29
C GLY A 189 16.02 8.84 14.67
N PRO A 190 15.68 9.60 15.72
CA PRO A 190 16.14 9.34 17.09
C PRO A 190 15.77 7.94 17.62
N THR A 191 14.67 7.39 17.11
CA THR A 191 14.10 6.10 17.52
C THR A 191 14.68 4.89 16.80
N GLY A 192 15.50 5.08 15.76
CA GLY A 192 15.97 3.95 14.97
C GLY A 192 16.28 4.25 13.52
N LEU A 193 16.85 3.24 12.87
CA LEU A 193 16.92 3.12 11.41
C LEU A 193 15.96 2.03 10.95
N TRP A 194 14.99 2.39 10.13
CA TRP A 194 13.85 1.53 9.76
C TRP A 194 13.89 1.25 8.26
N ALA A 195 13.70 -0.01 7.86
CA ALA A 195 13.36 -0.35 6.48
C ALA A 195 11.86 -0.61 6.41
N VAL A 196 11.18 0.01 5.48
CA VAL A 196 9.72 -0.05 5.33
C VAL A 196 9.39 -0.60 3.95
N LEU A 197 8.50 -1.59 3.92
CA LEU A 197 7.82 -2.12 2.74
C LEU A 197 6.34 -1.72 2.87
N SER A 198 5.78 -1.08 1.85
CA SER A 198 4.36 -0.76 1.78
C SER A 198 3.69 -1.68 0.78
N GLU A 199 2.68 -2.41 1.23
CA GLU A 199 2.02 -3.42 0.42
C GLU A 199 0.50 -3.29 0.47
N ASP A 200 -0.13 -3.77 -0.59
CA ASP A 200 -1.56 -3.93 -0.72
C ASP A 200 -1.80 -5.24 -1.46
N TRP A 201 -2.20 -6.28 -0.74
CA TRP A 201 -2.48 -7.59 -1.33
C TRP A 201 -3.94 -7.73 -1.81
N GLY A 202 -4.76 -6.70 -1.61
CA GLY A 202 -6.20 -6.68 -1.89
C GLY A 202 -7.07 -7.35 -0.82
N GLU A 203 -6.50 -8.25 -0.01
CA GLU A 203 -7.20 -9.04 1.01
C GLU A 203 -6.45 -9.00 2.36
N PRO A 204 -7.15 -9.24 3.49
CA PRO A 204 -6.52 -9.28 4.79
C PRO A 204 -5.47 -10.38 4.92
N VAL A 205 -4.37 -10.03 5.60
CA VAL A 205 -3.30 -10.98 5.96
C VAL A 205 -3.41 -11.44 7.40
N ARG A 206 -2.88 -12.63 7.65
CA ARG A 206 -2.78 -13.27 8.96
C ARG A 206 -1.34 -13.68 9.21
N ILE A 207 -1.04 -14.02 10.46
CA ILE A 207 0.30 -14.48 10.85
C ILE A 207 0.24 -15.93 11.27
N LYS A 208 1.17 -16.73 10.72
CA LYS A 208 1.35 -18.13 11.09
C LYS A 208 2.83 -18.39 11.31
N ARG A 209 3.20 -18.75 12.54
CA ARG A 209 4.59 -19.02 12.95
C ARG A 209 5.54 -17.84 12.65
N GLY A 210 5.07 -16.61 12.84
CA GLY A 210 5.87 -15.39 12.64
C GLY A 210 6.07 -14.98 11.17
N GLU A 211 5.40 -15.64 10.23
CA GLU A 211 5.37 -15.30 8.81
C GLU A 211 3.96 -14.85 8.39
N LEU A 212 3.89 -14.02 7.35
CA LEU A 212 2.63 -13.57 6.77
C LEU A 212 2.02 -14.65 5.88
N ILE A 213 0.70 -14.79 5.97
CA ILE A 213 -0.12 -15.63 5.08
C ILE A 213 -1.37 -14.84 4.68
N GLY A 214 -1.90 -15.07 3.49
CA GLY A 214 -3.12 -14.42 3.02
C GLY A 214 -3.54 -14.98 1.68
N GLU A 215 -4.80 -14.78 1.29
CA GLU A 215 -5.30 -15.24 -0.02
C GLU A 215 -4.68 -14.44 -1.17
N GLY A 216 -4.41 -13.16 -0.95
CA GLY A 216 -3.71 -12.29 -1.91
C GLY A 216 -2.18 -12.46 -1.93
N LEU A 217 -1.61 -13.22 -1.00
CA LEU A 217 -0.17 -13.43 -0.86
C LEU A 217 0.22 -14.80 -1.45
N GLY A 218 1.26 -14.86 -2.28
CA GLY A 218 1.72 -16.12 -2.87
C GLY A 218 2.14 -17.14 -1.80
N SER A 219 1.92 -18.44 -2.03
CA SER A 219 2.24 -19.50 -1.04
C SER A 219 3.73 -19.56 -0.67
N GLU A 220 4.60 -19.23 -1.61
CA GLU A 220 6.06 -19.15 -1.42
C GLU A 220 6.56 -17.74 -1.12
N GLU A 221 5.68 -16.73 -1.13
CA GLU A 221 6.06 -15.35 -0.91
C GLU A 221 6.44 -15.15 0.56
N ARG A 222 7.60 -14.53 0.79
CA ARG A 222 8.13 -14.23 2.14
C ARG A 222 8.51 -12.75 2.23
N PRO A 223 7.53 -11.83 2.32
CA PRO A 223 7.78 -10.39 2.22
C PRO A 223 8.79 -9.88 3.26
N LEU A 224 8.72 -10.36 4.50
CA LEU A 224 9.65 -9.97 5.56
C LEU A 224 11.09 -10.43 5.26
N HIS A 225 11.25 -11.63 4.68
CA HIS A 225 12.55 -12.14 4.30
C HIS A 225 13.16 -11.33 3.15
N LEU A 226 12.36 -11.03 2.13
CA LEU A 226 12.77 -10.21 0.99
C LEU A 226 13.16 -8.80 1.43
N LEU A 227 12.35 -8.16 2.29
CA LEU A 227 12.66 -6.87 2.90
C LEU A 227 14.00 -6.92 3.66
N ALA A 228 14.21 -7.94 4.49
CA ALA A 228 15.45 -8.09 5.24
C ALA A 228 16.67 -8.36 4.33
N GLN A 229 16.49 -9.04 3.20
CA GLN A 229 17.53 -9.28 2.22
C GLN A 229 17.95 -7.99 1.51
N ARG A 230 16.97 -7.21 1.02
CA ARG A 230 17.21 -5.91 0.38
C ARG A 230 17.83 -4.91 1.36
N ALA A 231 17.30 -4.82 2.58
CA ALA A 231 17.86 -3.98 3.65
C ALA A 231 19.32 -4.34 3.97
N LYS A 232 19.70 -5.62 3.88
CA LYS A 232 21.08 -6.07 4.09
C LYS A 232 22.05 -5.48 3.07
N VAL A 233 21.64 -5.33 1.81
CA VAL A 233 22.49 -4.81 0.74
C VAL A 233 22.86 -3.36 1.04
N VAL A 234 21.86 -2.52 1.36
CA VAL A 234 22.08 -1.13 1.76
C VAL A 234 22.86 -1.04 3.07
N ALA A 235 22.52 -1.87 4.07
CA ALA A 235 23.20 -1.89 5.36
C ALA A 235 24.70 -2.19 5.25
N ARG A 236 25.08 -3.15 4.39
CA ARG A 236 26.48 -3.49 4.13
C ARG A 236 27.22 -2.38 3.41
N ALA A 237 26.61 -1.81 2.37
CA ALA A 237 27.23 -0.73 1.60
C ALA A 237 27.46 0.52 2.47
N ALA A 238 26.47 0.89 3.29
CA ALA A 238 26.56 2.07 4.16
C ALA A 238 27.22 1.79 5.52
N LYS A 239 27.55 0.53 5.85
CA LYS A 239 28.05 0.10 7.17
C LYS A 239 27.13 0.59 8.33
N VAL A 240 25.85 0.28 8.23
CA VAL A 240 24.81 0.62 9.22
C VAL A 240 24.04 -0.62 9.65
N LYS A 241 23.27 -0.53 10.74
CA LYS A 241 22.40 -1.60 11.21
C LYS A 241 20.96 -1.10 11.29
N PHE A 242 20.05 -1.82 10.65
CA PHE A 242 18.62 -1.56 10.80
C PHE A 242 18.13 -1.99 12.18
N SER A 243 17.29 -1.15 12.76
CA SER A 243 16.57 -1.36 14.00
C SER A 243 15.38 -2.29 13.82
N ALA A 244 14.61 -2.10 12.73
CA ALA A 244 13.42 -2.89 12.44
C ALA A 244 13.12 -2.95 10.94
N PHE A 245 12.36 -3.97 10.58
CA PHE A 245 11.78 -4.21 9.27
C PHE A 245 10.26 -4.12 9.40
N VAL A 246 9.66 -3.14 8.73
CA VAL A 246 8.26 -2.79 8.89
C VAL A 246 7.53 -3.06 7.58
N ILE A 247 6.51 -3.91 7.64
CA ILE A 247 5.56 -4.11 6.56
C ILE A 247 4.32 -3.29 6.89
N VAL A 248 3.96 -2.38 6.00
CA VAL A 248 2.84 -1.47 6.14
C VAL A 248 1.75 -1.91 5.18
N VAL A 249 0.55 -2.11 5.70
CA VAL A 249 -0.64 -2.42 4.91
C VAL A 249 -1.77 -1.46 5.25
N ASP A 250 -2.79 -1.39 4.39
CA ASP A 250 -4.01 -0.68 4.73
C ASP A 250 -4.64 -1.23 6.02
N ASP A 251 -5.30 -0.36 6.78
CA ASP A 251 -5.86 -0.69 8.09
C ASP A 251 -6.82 -1.89 8.03
N ALA A 252 -7.57 -2.01 6.93
CA ALA A 252 -8.51 -3.11 6.71
C ALA A 252 -7.83 -4.47 6.44
N GLN A 253 -6.53 -4.48 6.08
CA GLN A 253 -5.81 -5.69 5.73
C GLN A 253 -4.98 -6.27 6.89
N ALA A 254 -4.72 -5.50 7.94
CA ALA A 254 -3.99 -5.98 9.10
C ALA A 254 -4.92 -6.67 10.13
N PRO A 255 -4.46 -7.73 10.81
CA PRO A 255 -5.23 -8.38 11.86
C PRO A 255 -5.32 -7.54 13.15
N ALA A 256 -4.39 -6.61 13.36
CA ALA A 256 -4.35 -5.68 14.48
C ALA A 256 -3.57 -4.41 14.07
N SER A 257 -3.60 -3.39 14.93
CA SER A 257 -2.91 -2.11 14.73
C SER A 257 -1.40 -2.24 14.53
N LEU A 258 -0.80 -3.15 15.29
CA LEU A 258 0.59 -3.54 15.20
C LEU A 258 0.67 -5.02 15.57
N THR A 259 1.42 -5.80 14.80
CA THR A 259 1.69 -7.19 15.13
C THR A 259 3.17 -7.49 14.96
N GLU A 260 3.75 -8.12 15.97
CA GLU A 260 5.14 -8.55 15.91
C GLU A 260 5.27 -9.75 14.98
N LEU A 261 6.25 -9.67 14.10
CA LEU A 261 6.73 -10.78 13.29
C LEU A 261 8.03 -11.29 13.89
N ARG A 262 8.62 -12.31 13.27
CA ARG A 262 9.93 -12.81 13.68
C ARG A 262 11.02 -11.74 13.56
N SER A 263 12.00 -11.79 14.44
CA SER A 263 13.24 -11.03 14.28
C SER A 263 14.15 -11.66 13.24
N ILE A 264 14.82 -10.84 12.44
CA ILE A 264 15.80 -11.28 11.44
C ILE A 264 17.10 -10.51 11.65
N ARG A 265 18.19 -11.23 11.95
CA ARG A 265 19.53 -10.65 12.20
C ARG A 265 19.55 -9.54 13.26
N GLY A 266 18.73 -9.69 14.30
CA GLY A 266 18.66 -8.75 15.42
C GLY A 266 17.89 -7.47 15.13
N ALA A 267 17.21 -7.36 13.99
CA ALA A 267 16.18 -6.35 13.73
C ALA A 267 14.79 -6.97 13.94
N GLN A 268 13.87 -6.23 14.56
CA GLN A 268 12.51 -6.70 14.80
C GLN A 268 11.68 -6.60 13.51
N GLY A 269 10.96 -7.68 13.16
CA GLY A 269 9.98 -7.65 12.08
C GLY A 269 8.62 -7.22 12.60
N LEU A 270 7.92 -6.36 11.87
CA LEU A 270 6.62 -5.81 12.27
C LEU A 270 5.66 -5.77 11.08
N LEU A 271 4.39 -6.09 11.33
CA LEU A 271 3.25 -5.76 10.46
C LEU A 271 2.47 -4.62 11.11
N VAL A 272 2.20 -3.56 10.36
CA VAL A 272 1.65 -2.31 10.91
C VAL A 272 0.54 -1.77 10.02
N GLN A 273 -0.57 -1.37 10.63
CA GLN A 273 -1.59 -0.57 9.94
C GLN A 273 -0.99 0.77 9.51
N ARG A 274 -1.25 1.20 8.28
CA ARG A 274 -0.74 2.47 7.75
C ARG A 274 -1.07 3.67 8.65
N SER A 275 -2.24 3.71 9.27
CA SER A 275 -2.60 4.79 10.24
C SER A 275 -1.73 4.83 11.49
N ARG A 276 -0.99 3.75 11.79
CA ARG A 276 -0.13 3.60 12.97
C ARG A 276 1.35 3.76 12.66
N LEU A 277 1.75 3.80 11.39
CA LEU A 277 3.13 3.91 10.93
C LEU A 277 3.88 5.10 11.57
N VAL A 278 3.29 6.30 11.51
CA VAL A 278 3.93 7.52 12.04
C VAL A 278 4.12 7.43 13.55
N ASN A 279 3.11 6.93 14.27
CA ASN A 279 3.19 6.78 15.73
C ASN A 279 4.27 5.77 16.11
N LEU A 280 4.32 4.62 15.44
CA LEU A 280 5.36 3.62 15.66
C LEU A 280 6.76 4.22 15.48
N ILE A 281 7.03 4.87 14.35
CA ILE A 281 8.36 5.40 14.07
C ILE A 281 8.71 6.53 15.03
N ARG A 282 7.73 7.37 15.42
CA ARG A 282 7.96 8.49 16.34
C ARG A 282 8.21 8.04 17.78
N THR A 283 7.51 7.01 18.25
CA THR A 283 7.66 6.47 19.62
C THR A 283 8.84 5.53 19.72
N GLY A 284 9.15 4.79 18.66
CA GLY A 284 10.22 3.80 18.63
C GLY A 284 9.82 2.46 19.25
N LEU A 285 10.79 1.55 19.26
CA LEU A 285 10.65 0.24 19.92
C LEU A 285 11.35 0.27 21.28
N PRO A 286 10.85 -0.47 22.28
CA PRO A 286 11.51 -0.57 23.58
C PRO A 286 12.96 -1.04 23.44
N GLY A 287 13.90 -0.30 24.03
CA GLY A 287 15.33 -0.63 24.00
C GLY A 287 16.03 -0.43 22.66
N VAL A 288 15.37 0.22 21.69
CA VAL A 288 15.91 0.51 20.35
C VAL A 288 16.05 2.02 20.16
N GLY A 289 17.22 2.46 19.72
CA GLY A 289 17.48 3.87 19.41
C GLY A 289 18.79 4.05 18.65
N VAL A 290 18.94 5.21 18.02
CA VAL A 290 20.21 5.66 17.44
C VAL A 290 20.62 6.90 18.23
N GLY A 291 21.68 6.80 19.03
CA GLY A 291 22.15 7.91 19.86
C GLY A 291 22.52 9.15 19.02
N GLY A 292 22.57 10.33 19.65
CA GLY A 292 22.76 11.60 18.94
C GLY A 292 24.01 11.65 18.03
N THR A 293 25.15 11.16 18.51
CA THR A 293 26.40 11.10 17.73
C THR A 293 26.31 10.07 16.59
N ASP A 294 25.68 8.93 16.85
CA ASP A 294 25.49 7.86 15.84
C ASP A 294 24.51 8.31 14.73
N LEU A 295 23.52 9.16 15.05
CA LEU A 295 22.49 9.59 14.11
C LEU A 295 23.08 10.38 12.93
N PHE A 296 23.96 11.34 13.21
CA PHE A 296 24.61 12.15 12.18
C PHE A 296 25.54 11.30 11.30
N GLU A 297 26.28 10.38 11.92
CA GLU A 297 27.18 9.48 11.20
C GLU A 297 26.40 8.52 10.29
N VAL A 298 25.36 7.87 10.82
CA VAL A 298 24.47 6.99 10.05
C VAL A 298 23.82 7.77 8.91
N ARG A 299 23.34 8.99 9.15
CA ARG A 299 22.78 9.86 8.10
C ARG A 299 23.79 10.12 6.99
N THR A 300 25.02 10.46 7.36
CA THR A 300 26.09 10.79 6.41
C THR A 300 26.43 9.58 5.54
N ARG A 301 26.61 8.40 6.15
CA ARG A 301 26.91 7.15 5.44
C ARG A 301 25.77 6.76 4.49
N LEU A 302 24.52 6.89 4.93
CA LEU A 302 23.36 6.64 4.07
C LEU A 302 23.30 7.63 2.91
N GLN A 303 23.49 8.92 3.16
CA GLN A 303 23.42 9.94 2.13
C GLN A 303 24.50 9.79 1.04
N GLN A 304 25.67 9.25 1.39
CA GLN A 304 26.73 8.94 0.41
C GLN A 304 26.45 7.64 -0.38
N THR A 305 25.74 6.70 0.22
CA THR A 305 25.58 5.33 -0.30
C THR A 305 24.28 5.14 -1.08
N VAL A 306 23.17 5.69 -0.60
CA VAL A 306 21.85 5.48 -1.18
C VAL A 306 21.84 5.93 -2.64
N ARG A 307 21.27 5.07 -3.49
CA ARG A 307 20.92 5.35 -4.88
C ARG A 307 19.44 5.08 -5.04
N PHE A 308 18.79 5.84 -5.90
CA PHE A 308 17.37 5.69 -6.18
C PHE A 308 17.20 4.81 -7.41
N VAL A 309 16.08 4.08 -7.46
CA VAL A 309 15.61 3.46 -8.70
C VAL A 309 15.05 4.52 -9.63
#